data_AF-A0A838UNH2-F1
#
_entry.id   AF-A0A838UNH2-F1
#
_cell.length_a   1.000
_cell.length_b   1.000
_cell.length_c   1.000
_cell.angle_alpha   90.00
_cell.angle_beta   90.00
_cell.angle_gamma   90.00
#
_symmetry.space_group_name_H-M   'P 1'
#
loop_
_entity.id
_entity.type
_entity.pdbx_description
1 polymer ?
#
loop_
_entity_poly.entity_id
_entity_poly.type
_entity_poly.pdbx_seq_one_letter_code
_entity_poly.pdbx_strand_id
1 'polypeptide(L)'
;VLDDIEGLITGNRIFKQRNVDIGVVTKDQALAWGFTGVMLRGSGVAWDLRRNQPYECYDEFDFDIPLGVHGDCYDRYLCRVEEMRQSIRIMRQCIGQIRKTPGPVITDDHKVSPPRRGEMKQSMEALIHHFKLYSEGFHVPEGEVYAAVEAPKGEFGVYLVADGTNKPYRCKIRAPGFPHLAAMDWMNRGHMLADVSAILGSLDIVFGEIDR
;
A
#
# COMPACT_ATOMS: atom_id res chain seq x y z
N VAL A 1 -10.28 19.57 -9.29
CA VAL A 1 -8.85 19.24 -9.34
C VAL A 1 -8.60 17.91 -10.05
N LEU A 2 -9.09 16.76 -9.54
CA LEU A 2 -8.90 15.48 -10.24
C LEU A 2 -9.48 15.52 -11.67
N ASP A 3 -10.72 16.01 -11.80
CA ASP A 3 -11.40 16.13 -13.09
C ASP A 3 -10.68 17.12 -14.04
N ASP A 4 -10.06 18.17 -13.48
CA ASP A 4 -9.29 19.15 -14.27
C ASP A 4 -8.01 18.51 -14.84
N ILE A 5 -7.31 17.71 -14.02
CA ILE A 5 -6.11 16.96 -14.44
C ILE A 5 -6.47 15.94 -15.51
N GLU A 6 -7.58 15.23 -15.33
CA GLU A 6 -8.06 14.24 -16.29
C GLU A 6 -8.45 14.89 -17.63
N GLY A 7 -9.13 16.04 -17.59
CA GLY A 7 -9.51 16.82 -18.77
C GLY A 7 -8.30 17.24 -19.62
N LEU A 8 -7.14 17.46 -18.99
CA LEU A 8 -5.90 17.83 -19.68
C LEU A 8 -5.13 16.63 -20.23
N ILE A 9 -5.16 15.49 -19.55
CA ILE A 9 -4.25 14.35 -19.80
C ILE A 9 -4.95 13.19 -20.51
N THR A 10 -6.11 12.75 -20.02
CA THR A 10 -6.72 11.47 -20.43
C THR A 10 -7.13 11.47 -21.90
N GLY A 11 -7.68 12.59 -22.38
CA GLY A 11 -8.07 12.76 -23.78
C GLY A 11 -6.90 13.15 -24.71
N ASN A 12 -5.72 13.44 -24.16
CA ASN A 12 -4.63 14.02 -24.93
C ASN A 12 -3.98 12.97 -25.85
N ARG A 13 -3.97 13.25 -27.16
CA ARG A 13 -3.36 12.39 -28.18
C ARG A 13 -1.89 12.10 -27.90
N ILE A 14 -1.12 13.11 -27.49
CA ILE A 14 0.32 12.97 -27.22
C ILE A 14 0.53 12.04 -26.04
N PHE A 15 -0.28 12.18 -24.98
CA PHE A 15 -0.17 11.32 -23.81
C PHE A 15 -0.50 9.86 -24.13
N LYS A 16 -1.56 9.62 -24.92
CA LYS A 16 -1.91 8.27 -25.40
C LYS A 16 -0.79 7.67 -26.25
N GLN A 17 -0.24 8.42 -27.20
CA GLN A 17 0.86 7.96 -28.05
C GLN A 17 2.13 7.57 -27.27
N ARG A 18 2.33 8.09 -26.05
CA ARG A 18 3.48 7.79 -25.21
C ARG A 18 3.25 6.63 -24.22
N ASN A 19 2.02 6.17 -24.04
CA ASN A 19 1.66 5.22 -22.97
C ASN A 19 0.85 4.01 -23.45
N VAL A 20 0.09 4.14 -24.54
CA VAL A 20 -0.65 3.03 -25.13
C VAL A 20 0.34 2.08 -25.80
N ASP A 21 0.16 0.77 -25.59
CA ASP A 21 1.04 -0.30 -26.09
C ASP A 21 2.49 -0.23 -25.58
N ILE A 22 2.77 0.56 -24.53
CA ILE A 22 4.09 0.65 -23.90
C ILE A 22 4.12 -0.19 -22.63
N GLY A 23 5.16 -1.02 -22.49
CA GLY A 23 5.39 -1.82 -21.29
C GLY A 23 4.27 -2.81 -21.01
N VAL A 24 3.72 -3.44 -22.04
CA VAL A 24 2.59 -4.39 -21.95
C VAL A 24 2.98 -5.61 -21.12
N VAL A 25 2.15 -5.94 -20.13
CA VAL A 25 2.35 -7.10 -19.25
C VAL A 25 1.11 -7.99 -19.28
N THR A 26 1.28 -9.26 -19.65
CA THR A 26 0.21 -10.25 -19.60
C THR A 26 -0.04 -10.74 -18.17
N LYS A 27 -1.22 -11.32 -17.90
CA LYS A 27 -1.59 -11.87 -16.58
C LYS A 27 -0.58 -12.89 -16.06
N ASP A 28 -0.17 -13.83 -16.92
CA ASP A 28 0.76 -14.90 -16.54
C ASP A 28 2.16 -14.35 -16.23
N GLN A 29 2.62 -13.35 -16.99
CA GLN A 29 3.88 -12.68 -16.73
C GLN A 29 3.83 -11.87 -15.43
N ALA A 30 2.75 -11.15 -15.17
CA ALA A 30 2.58 -10.38 -13.93
C ALA A 30 2.68 -11.31 -12.69
N LEU A 31 2.04 -12.48 -12.75
CA LEU A 31 2.12 -13.47 -11.68
C LEU A 31 3.52 -14.09 -11.57
N ALA A 32 4.14 -14.46 -12.69
CA ALA A 32 5.46 -15.07 -12.70
C ALA A 32 6.57 -14.14 -12.13
N TRP A 33 6.48 -12.84 -12.39
CA TRP A 33 7.40 -11.82 -11.85
C TRP A 33 7.06 -11.38 -10.42
N GLY A 34 5.96 -11.86 -9.83
CA GLY A 34 5.53 -11.48 -8.49
C GLY A 34 5.03 -10.03 -8.41
N PHE A 35 4.46 -9.50 -9.48
CA PHE A 35 3.85 -8.18 -9.49
C PHE A 35 2.59 -8.13 -8.64
N THR A 36 2.40 -7.01 -7.95
CA THR A 36 1.26 -6.75 -7.07
C THR A 36 0.69 -5.35 -7.32
N GLY A 37 -0.51 -5.08 -6.81
CA GLY A 37 -1.15 -3.78 -6.90
C GLY A 37 -1.57 -3.40 -8.32
N VAL A 38 -1.35 -2.13 -8.66
CA VAL A 38 -1.73 -1.56 -9.96
C VAL A 38 -1.11 -2.32 -11.14
N MET A 39 0.10 -2.87 -10.97
CA MET A 39 0.74 -3.68 -12.02
C MET A 39 -0.06 -4.94 -12.34
N LEU A 40 -0.62 -5.59 -11.32
CA LEU A 40 -1.42 -6.80 -11.44
C LEU A 40 -2.84 -6.48 -11.95
N ARG A 41 -3.45 -5.42 -11.41
CA ARG A 41 -4.78 -4.92 -11.83
C ARG A 41 -4.78 -4.39 -13.25
N GLY A 42 -3.72 -3.68 -13.67
CA GLY A 42 -3.56 -3.16 -15.02
C GLY A 42 -3.52 -4.27 -16.07
N SER A 43 -2.93 -5.43 -15.74
CA SER A 43 -2.95 -6.64 -16.58
C SER A 43 -4.29 -7.39 -16.57
N GLY A 44 -5.28 -6.92 -15.80
CA GLY A 44 -6.63 -7.50 -15.74
C GLY A 44 -6.79 -8.65 -14.76
N VAL A 45 -5.92 -8.74 -13.74
CA VAL A 45 -6.09 -9.68 -12.61
C VAL A 45 -6.82 -8.95 -11.48
N ALA A 46 -7.99 -9.47 -11.09
CA ALA A 46 -8.81 -8.92 -10.02
C ALA A 46 -8.28 -9.31 -8.65
N TRP A 47 -7.22 -8.63 -8.21
CA TRP A 47 -6.56 -8.86 -6.92
C TRP A 47 -6.33 -7.55 -6.16
N ASP A 48 -6.82 -7.48 -4.94
CA ASP A 48 -6.64 -6.36 -4.02
C ASP A 48 -6.79 -6.86 -2.58
N LEU A 49 -5.78 -6.66 -1.72
CA LEU A 49 -5.84 -7.19 -0.36
C LEU A 49 -6.99 -6.61 0.45
N ARG A 50 -7.44 -5.38 0.17
CA ARG A 50 -8.54 -4.73 0.91
C ARG A 50 -9.89 -5.44 0.71
N ARG A 51 -10.05 -6.24 -0.35
CA ARG A 51 -11.24 -7.06 -0.59
C ARG A 51 -10.98 -8.55 -0.41
N ASN A 52 -9.84 -9.05 -0.89
CA ASN A 52 -9.52 -10.48 -0.85
C ASN A 52 -9.11 -10.96 0.55
N GLN A 53 -8.40 -10.11 1.31
CA GLN A 53 -7.93 -10.38 2.67
C GLN A 53 -8.13 -9.12 3.53
N PRO A 54 -9.39 -8.74 3.79
CA PRO A 54 -9.69 -7.46 4.42
C PRO A 54 -9.03 -7.37 5.79
N TYR A 55 -8.44 -6.22 6.05
CA TYR A 55 -7.86 -5.84 7.33
C TYR A 55 -8.55 -4.57 7.84
N GLU A 56 -8.41 -4.29 9.13
CA GLU A 56 -9.09 -3.18 9.81
C GLU A 56 -10.61 -3.24 9.59
N CYS A 57 -11.18 -2.26 8.88
CA CYS A 57 -12.61 -2.17 8.57
C CYS A 57 -12.89 -1.96 7.07
N TYR A 58 -11.98 -2.40 6.19
CA TYR A 58 -12.17 -2.27 4.73
C TYR A 58 -13.36 -3.07 4.18
N ASP A 59 -13.80 -4.10 4.90
CA ASP A 59 -14.99 -4.90 4.62
C ASP A 59 -16.30 -4.11 4.82
N GLU A 60 -16.32 -3.11 5.68
CA GLU A 60 -17.49 -2.25 5.95
C GLU A 60 -17.69 -1.15 4.90
N PHE A 61 -16.69 -0.87 4.07
CA PHE A 61 -16.74 0.18 3.06
C PHE A 61 -17.17 -0.32 1.68
N ASP A 62 -17.89 0.54 0.97
CA ASP A 62 -18.35 0.30 -0.39
C ASP A 62 -17.47 1.07 -1.40
N PHE A 63 -16.64 0.33 -2.12
CA PHE A 63 -15.76 0.84 -3.17
C PHE A 63 -15.49 -0.22 -4.25
N ASP A 64 -15.18 0.26 -5.44
CA ASP A 64 -14.92 -0.58 -6.60
C ASP A 64 -13.41 -0.70 -6.86
N ILE A 65 -12.97 -1.79 -7.48
CA ILE A 65 -11.57 -2.02 -7.85
C ILE A 65 -11.44 -1.85 -9.36
N PRO A 66 -10.64 -0.90 -9.86
CA PRO A 66 -10.44 -0.74 -11.30
C PRO A 66 -9.55 -1.85 -11.85
N LEU A 67 -9.89 -2.33 -13.05
CA LEU A 67 -9.14 -3.34 -13.78
C LEU A 67 -8.78 -2.81 -15.16
N GLY A 68 -7.52 -3.01 -15.55
CA GLY A 68 -7.08 -2.81 -16.92
C GLY A 68 -7.40 -4.01 -17.80
N VAL A 69 -7.23 -3.83 -19.11
CA VAL A 69 -7.58 -4.84 -20.11
C VAL A 69 -6.35 -5.28 -20.90
N HIS A 70 -5.51 -4.32 -21.26
CA HIS A 70 -4.34 -4.49 -22.13
C HIS A 70 -3.05 -4.68 -21.34
N GLY A 71 -2.94 -4.14 -20.12
CA GLY A 71 -1.74 -4.27 -19.30
C GLY A 71 -0.60 -3.31 -19.65
N ASP A 72 -0.91 -2.24 -20.39
CA ASP A 72 0.02 -1.18 -20.77
C ASP A 72 0.17 -0.08 -19.70
N CYS A 73 1.04 0.89 -19.96
CA CYS A 73 1.21 2.04 -19.08
C CYS A 73 -0.06 2.90 -18.95
N TYR A 74 -0.88 2.96 -20.00
CA TYR A 74 -2.10 3.77 -20.00
C TYR A 74 -3.19 3.19 -19.10
N ASP A 75 -3.41 1.87 -19.13
CA ASP A 75 -4.34 1.18 -18.23
C ASP A 75 -3.93 1.35 -16.77
N ARG A 76 -2.63 1.29 -16.46
CA ARG A 76 -2.13 1.56 -15.10
C ARG A 76 -2.38 3.01 -14.66
N TYR A 77 -2.27 3.96 -15.59
CA TYR A 77 -2.64 5.34 -15.32
C TYR A 77 -4.13 5.47 -15.01
N LEU A 78 -5.01 4.89 -15.84
CA LEU A 78 -6.45 4.91 -15.60
C LEU A 78 -6.84 4.24 -14.28
N CYS A 79 -6.21 3.10 -13.95
CA CYS A 79 -6.41 2.42 -12.67
C CYS A 79 -6.08 3.36 -11.49
N ARG A 80 -4.95 4.08 -11.54
CA ARG A 80 -4.58 5.03 -10.47
C ARG A 80 -5.54 6.21 -10.38
N VAL A 81 -6.00 6.74 -11.51
CA VAL A 81 -6.99 7.82 -11.52
C VAL A 81 -8.28 7.37 -10.87
N GLU A 82 -8.74 6.16 -11.18
CA GLU A 82 -9.95 5.61 -10.59
C GLU A 82 -9.77 5.25 -9.11
N GLU A 83 -8.62 4.71 -8.71
CA GLU A 83 -8.27 4.48 -7.30
C GLU A 83 -8.30 5.77 -6.47
N MET A 84 -7.91 6.92 -7.05
CA MET A 84 -8.06 8.22 -6.38
C MET A 84 -9.53 8.57 -6.15
N ARG A 85 -10.44 8.29 -7.11
CA ARG A 85 -11.89 8.50 -6.93
C ARG A 85 -12.47 7.58 -5.85
N GLN A 86 -12.08 6.31 -5.88
CA GLN A 86 -12.53 5.32 -4.89
C GLN A 86 -11.99 5.66 -3.49
N SER A 87 -10.75 6.18 -3.40
CA SER A 87 -10.20 6.69 -2.14
C SER A 87 -11.02 7.86 -1.58
N ILE A 88 -11.45 8.80 -2.45
CA ILE A 88 -12.36 9.89 -2.04
C ILE A 88 -13.72 9.34 -1.55
N ARG A 89 -14.26 8.31 -2.22
CA ARG A 89 -15.50 7.65 -1.82
C ARG A 89 -15.36 7.00 -0.43
N ILE A 90 -14.27 6.29 -0.17
CA ILE A 90 -13.95 5.70 1.14
C ILE A 90 -13.84 6.79 2.20
N MET A 91 -13.05 7.85 1.96
CA MET A 91 -12.89 8.95 2.92
C MET A 91 -14.23 9.60 3.32
N ARG A 92 -15.16 9.78 2.36
CA ARG A 92 -16.50 10.30 2.65
C ARG A 92 -17.32 9.36 3.54
N GLN A 93 -17.21 8.05 3.32
CA GLN A 93 -17.86 7.05 4.17
C GLN A 93 -17.23 7.01 5.57
N CYS A 94 -15.91 7.03 5.69
CA CYS A 94 -15.20 7.11 6.96
C CYS A 94 -15.65 8.32 7.80
N ILE A 95 -15.76 9.52 7.20
CA ILE A 95 -16.24 10.72 7.89
C ILE A 95 -17.66 10.51 8.42
N GLY A 96 -18.52 9.86 7.63
CA GLY A 96 -19.89 9.52 8.03
C GLY A 96 -19.95 8.53 9.19
N GLN A 97 -19.08 7.52 9.20
CA GLN A 97 -18.99 6.51 10.26
C GLN A 97 -18.39 7.10 11.55
N ILE A 98 -17.27 7.83 11.47
CA ILE A 98 -16.61 8.45 12.64
C ILE A 98 -17.57 9.35 13.41
N ARG A 99 -18.45 10.09 12.72
CA ARG A 99 -19.48 10.92 13.36
C ARG A 99 -20.52 10.13 14.14
N LYS A 100 -20.74 8.86 13.79
CA LYS A 100 -21.71 7.97 14.44
C LYS A 100 -21.09 7.16 15.57
N THR A 101 -19.79 6.87 15.50
CA THR A 101 -19.10 5.99 16.45
C THR A 101 -18.04 6.77 17.25
N PRO A 102 -18.43 7.43 18.37
CA PRO A 102 -17.46 7.94 19.31
C PRO A 102 -16.80 6.78 20.07
N GLY A 103 -15.49 6.85 20.28
CA GLY A 103 -14.76 5.79 20.99
C GLY A 103 -13.31 6.16 21.28
N PRO A 104 -12.61 5.35 22.10
CA PRO A 104 -11.18 5.48 22.28
C PRO A 104 -10.44 5.18 20.97
N VAL A 105 -9.34 5.91 20.73
CA VAL A 105 -8.49 5.75 19.53
C VAL A 105 -7.24 4.90 19.79
N ILE A 106 -7.08 4.43 21.03
CA ILE A 106 -5.95 3.64 21.51
C ILE A 106 -6.52 2.58 22.44
N THR A 107 -5.93 1.38 22.44
CA THR A 107 -6.29 0.29 23.35
C THR A 107 -6.13 0.71 24.82
N ASP A 108 -7.05 0.26 25.68
CA ASP A 108 -7.02 0.54 27.12
C ASP A 108 -5.93 -0.23 27.89
N ASP A 109 -5.22 -1.17 27.23
CA ASP A 109 -4.10 -1.91 27.83
C ASP A 109 -2.83 -1.07 27.87
N HIS A 110 -2.56 -0.50 29.05
CA HIS A 110 -1.37 0.33 29.31
C HIS A 110 -0.04 -0.42 29.36
N LYS A 111 -0.03 -1.74 29.13
CA LYS A 111 1.21 -2.50 28.90
C LYS A 111 1.67 -2.43 27.45
N VAL A 112 0.79 -2.08 26.53
CA VAL A 112 1.08 -1.95 25.08
C VAL A 112 0.99 -0.50 24.65
N SER A 113 -0.03 0.22 25.14
CA SER A 113 -0.24 1.64 24.82
C SER A 113 0.19 2.56 25.97
N PRO A 114 0.72 3.76 25.69
CA PRO A 114 1.03 4.70 26.76
C PRO A 114 -0.27 5.27 27.36
N PRO A 115 -0.36 5.43 28.70
CA PRO A 115 -1.50 6.07 29.33
C PRO A 115 -1.59 7.56 28.99
N ARG A 116 -2.78 8.14 29.14
CA ARG A 116 -2.98 9.58 28.88
C ARG A 116 -2.16 10.42 29.85
N ARG A 117 -1.61 11.54 29.37
CA ARG A 117 -0.77 12.44 30.18
C ARG A 117 -1.46 13.00 31.43
N GLY A 118 -2.78 13.17 31.42
CA GLY A 118 -3.54 13.60 32.59
C GLY A 118 -3.51 12.55 33.70
N GLU A 119 -3.77 11.29 33.34
CA GLU A 119 -3.83 10.15 34.25
C GLU A 119 -2.45 9.74 34.76
N MET A 120 -1.44 9.74 33.90
CA MET A 120 -0.04 9.48 34.25
C MET A 120 0.48 10.38 35.39
N LYS A 121 -0.04 11.60 35.53
CA LYS A 121 0.37 12.53 36.61
C LYS A 121 -0.36 12.30 37.93
N GLN A 122 -1.42 11.51 37.94
CA GLN A 122 -2.30 11.31 39.09
C GLN A 122 -2.26 9.87 39.63
N SER A 123 -2.06 8.87 38.76
CA SER A 123 -1.94 7.46 39.13
C SER A 123 -0.48 7.02 39.12
N MET A 124 -0.11 6.29 40.17
CA MET A 124 1.21 5.68 40.29
C MET A 124 1.40 4.56 39.25
N GLU A 125 0.36 3.75 39.03
CA GLU A 125 0.37 2.66 38.05
C GLU A 125 0.58 3.19 36.63
N ALA A 126 -0.15 4.24 36.25
CA ALA A 126 0.00 4.88 34.95
C ALA A 126 1.42 5.45 34.77
N LEU A 127 2.03 6.01 35.82
CA LEU A 127 3.40 6.48 35.78
C LEU A 127 4.41 5.32 35.59
N ILE A 128 4.21 4.20 36.27
CA ILE A 128 5.04 2.99 36.12
C ILE A 128 4.96 2.46 34.69
N HIS A 129 3.75 2.32 34.14
CA HIS A 129 3.53 1.85 32.77
C HIS A 129 4.18 2.77 31.74
N HIS A 130 3.99 4.09 31.88
CA HIS A 130 4.67 5.06 31.02
C HIS A 130 6.19 4.95 31.12
N PHE A 131 6.75 4.86 32.33
CA PHE A 131 8.20 4.74 32.51
C PHE A 131 8.76 3.48 31.86
N LYS A 132 8.15 2.31 32.09
CA LYS A 132 8.61 1.05 31.51
C LYS A 132 8.50 1.03 29.99
N LEU A 133 7.39 1.51 29.42
CA LEU A 133 7.18 1.54 27.97
C LEU A 133 8.22 2.38 27.22
N TYR A 134 8.62 3.51 27.78
CA TYR A 134 9.58 4.41 27.12
C TYR A 134 11.05 4.13 27.44
N SER A 135 11.34 3.33 28.48
CA SER A 135 12.71 2.94 28.83
C SER A 135 13.06 1.54 28.32
N GLU A 136 12.22 0.55 28.63
CA GLU A 136 12.39 -0.84 28.22
C GLU A 136 11.60 -1.14 26.94
N GLY A 137 10.34 -0.72 26.86
CA GLY A 137 9.42 -1.16 25.80
C GLY A 137 8.59 -2.36 26.21
N PHE A 138 7.60 -2.71 25.38
CA PHE A 138 6.77 -3.89 25.60
C PHE A 138 7.43 -5.15 25.02
N HIS A 139 7.19 -6.29 25.64
CA HIS A 139 7.68 -7.58 25.16
C HIS A 139 6.67 -8.19 24.19
N VAL A 140 7.16 -8.78 23.11
CA VAL A 140 6.34 -9.47 22.12
C VAL A 140 6.55 -10.98 22.31
N PRO A 141 5.49 -11.80 22.34
CA PRO A 141 5.62 -13.25 22.43
C PRO A 141 6.53 -13.82 21.33
N GLU A 142 7.25 -14.91 21.65
CA GLU A 142 8.05 -15.65 20.67
C GLU A 142 7.18 -16.13 19.50
N GLY A 143 7.66 -15.90 18.28
CA GLY A 143 6.94 -16.32 17.08
C GLY A 143 7.38 -15.60 15.81
N GLU A 144 6.77 -15.97 14.70
CA GLU A 144 6.97 -15.36 13.40
C GLU A 144 5.64 -15.01 12.75
N VAL A 145 5.60 -13.91 12.00
CA VAL A 145 4.40 -13.48 11.28
C VAL A 145 4.79 -12.77 9.98
N TYR A 146 4.02 -13.03 8.92
CA TYR A 146 3.99 -12.20 7.73
C TYR A 146 2.63 -11.50 7.66
N ALA A 147 2.65 -10.17 7.72
CA ALA A 147 1.47 -9.36 7.52
C ALA A 147 1.69 -8.45 6.31
N ALA A 148 0.66 -8.29 5.49
CA ALA A 148 0.72 -7.47 4.30
C ALA A 148 -0.50 -6.55 4.19
N VAL A 149 -0.29 -5.39 3.61
CA VAL A 149 -1.34 -4.39 3.32
C VAL A 149 -1.27 -3.97 1.86
N GLU A 150 -2.40 -3.52 1.32
CA GLU A 150 -2.43 -2.94 -0.02
C GLU A 150 -1.91 -1.49 0.05
N ALA A 151 -0.59 -1.32 -0.08
CA ALA A 151 -0.03 0.02 -0.26
C ALA A 151 -0.39 0.54 -1.67
N PRO A 152 -0.33 1.85 -1.92
CA PRO A 152 -0.62 2.41 -3.26
C PRO A 152 0.27 1.85 -4.38
N LYS A 153 1.47 1.36 -4.04
CA LYS A 153 2.40 0.70 -4.96
C LYS A 153 2.10 -0.78 -5.17
N GLY A 154 1.28 -1.38 -4.31
CA GLY A 154 0.92 -2.80 -4.28
C GLY A 154 1.13 -3.41 -2.90
N GLU A 155 1.24 -4.73 -2.85
CA GLU A 155 1.40 -5.47 -1.59
C GLU A 155 2.68 -5.03 -0.85
N PHE A 156 2.51 -4.39 0.29
CA PHE A 156 3.60 -4.08 1.20
C PHE A 156 3.55 -5.07 2.36
N GLY A 157 4.53 -5.95 2.41
CA GLY A 157 4.62 -7.02 3.41
C GLY A 157 5.71 -6.76 4.43
N VAL A 158 5.47 -7.14 5.68
CA VAL A 158 6.48 -7.16 6.73
C VAL A 158 6.50 -8.54 7.35
N TYR A 159 7.65 -9.21 7.26
CA TYR A 159 7.95 -10.46 7.94
C TYR A 159 8.73 -10.15 9.22
N LEU A 160 8.14 -10.47 10.36
CA LEU A 160 8.70 -10.25 11.69
C LEU A 160 8.96 -11.57 12.38
N VAL A 161 10.11 -11.66 13.06
CA VAL A 161 10.45 -12.75 13.98
C VAL A 161 10.74 -12.12 15.35
N ALA A 162 10.08 -12.63 16.38
CA ALA A 162 10.24 -12.22 17.77
C ALA A 162 10.80 -13.39 18.59
N ASP A 163 11.77 -13.09 19.45
CA ASP A 163 12.46 -14.02 20.36
C ASP A 163 12.01 -13.83 21.82
N GLY A 164 10.82 -13.26 22.04
CA GLY A 164 10.28 -13.01 23.38
C GLY A 164 10.77 -11.72 24.01
N THR A 165 11.73 -11.03 23.39
CA THR A 165 12.29 -9.76 23.90
C THR A 165 11.45 -8.55 23.47
N ASN A 166 11.91 -7.37 23.86
CA ASN A 166 11.35 -6.07 23.49
C ASN A 166 11.82 -5.56 22.11
N LYS A 167 12.70 -6.30 21.43
CA LYS A 167 13.26 -5.92 20.13
C LYS A 167 12.95 -6.99 19.09
N PRO A 168 12.64 -6.62 17.84
CA PRO A 168 12.45 -7.61 16.80
C PRO A 168 13.77 -8.33 16.54
N TYR A 169 13.76 -9.66 16.60
CA TYR A 169 14.92 -10.49 16.26
C TYR A 169 15.26 -10.36 14.77
N ARG A 170 14.23 -10.39 13.91
CA ARG A 170 14.35 -10.13 12.47
C ARG A 170 13.16 -9.34 11.97
N CYS A 171 13.43 -8.36 11.11
CA CYS A 171 12.43 -7.64 10.35
C CYS A 171 12.85 -7.63 8.88
N LYS A 172 12.07 -8.29 8.02
CA LYS A 172 12.24 -8.20 6.56
C LYS A 172 11.03 -7.53 5.95
N ILE A 173 11.29 -6.51 5.15
CA ILE A 173 10.28 -5.80 4.40
C ILE A 173 10.23 -6.36 2.98
N ARG A 174 9.03 -6.68 2.51
CA ARG A 174 8.72 -7.00 1.11
C ARG A 174 8.19 -5.72 0.47
N ALA A 175 9.08 -5.00 -0.22
CA ALA A 175 8.72 -3.80 -0.97
C ALA A 175 8.11 -4.19 -2.32
N PRO A 176 6.94 -3.62 -2.71
CA PRO A 176 6.32 -3.91 -4.00
C PRO A 176 7.18 -3.45 -5.18
N GLY A 177 7.90 -2.34 -5.04
CA GLY A 177 8.79 -1.81 -6.08
C GLY A 177 10.01 -2.67 -6.38
N PHE A 178 10.40 -3.60 -5.49
CA PHE A 178 11.59 -4.44 -5.73
C PHE A 178 11.36 -5.47 -6.85
N PRO A 179 10.30 -6.31 -6.83
CA PRO A 179 9.94 -7.14 -7.98
C PRO A 179 9.66 -6.32 -9.26
N HIS A 180 9.03 -5.15 -9.13
CA HIS A 180 8.75 -4.28 -10.27
C HIS A 180 10.03 -3.82 -10.97
N LEU A 181 11.03 -3.36 -10.19
CA LEU A 181 12.32 -2.93 -10.73
C LEU A 181 13.13 -4.11 -11.27
N ALA A 182 13.05 -5.29 -10.65
CA ALA A 182 13.74 -6.49 -11.13
C ALA A 182 13.30 -6.89 -12.54
N ALA A 183 12.03 -6.66 -12.88
CA ALA A 183 11.47 -6.93 -14.20
C ALA A 183 11.74 -5.82 -15.25
N MET A 184 12.43 -4.73 -14.86
CA MET A 184 12.64 -3.56 -15.72
C MET A 184 13.42 -3.89 -16.99
N ASP A 185 14.43 -4.77 -16.93
CA ASP A 185 15.16 -5.20 -18.14
C ASP A 185 14.20 -5.87 -19.13
N TRP A 186 13.41 -6.83 -18.66
CA TRP A 186 12.45 -7.56 -19.49
C TRP A 186 11.38 -6.62 -20.09
N MET A 187 10.82 -5.72 -19.29
CA MET A 187 9.79 -4.77 -19.74
C MET A 187 10.28 -3.76 -20.79
N ASN A 188 11.58 -3.45 -20.83
CA ASN A 188 12.14 -2.49 -21.78
C ASN A 188 12.55 -3.12 -23.12
N ARG A 189 12.58 -4.45 -23.24
CA ARG A 189 12.99 -5.13 -24.47
C ARG A 189 11.99 -4.83 -25.60
N GLY A 190 12.49 -4.33 -26.72
CA GLY A 190 11.67 -3.98 -27.89
C GLY A 190 11.10 -2.56 -27.88
N HIS A 191 11.39 -1.76 -26.85
CA HIS A 191 11.00 -0.35 -26.75
C HIS A 191 12.14 0.61 -27.07
N MET A 192 11.81 1.88 -27.29
CA MET A 192 12.81 2.93 -27.52
C MET A 192 13.30 3.52 -26.19
N LEU A 193 14.46 4.17 -26.20
CA LEU A 193 15.03 4.84 -25.01
C LEU A 193 14.05 5.84 -24.37
N ALA A 194 13.26 6.55 -25.20
CA ALA A 194 12.28 7.50 -24.70
C ALA A 194 11.19 6.81 -23.85
N ASP A 195 10.84 5.56 -24.16
CA ASP A 195 9.75 4.81 -23.51
C ASP A 195 10.15 4.27 -22.14
N VAL A 196 11.46 4.11 -21.89
CA VAL A 196 12.00 3.69 -20.59
C VAL A 196 11.51 4.60 -19.46
N SER A 197 11.42 5.91 -19.72
CA SER A 197 10.91 6.87 -18.73
C SER A 197 9.42 6.68 -18.42
N ALA A 198 8.60 6.34 -19.43
CA ALA A 198 7.18 6.06 -19.25
C ALA A 198 6.99 4.74 -18.47
N ILE A 199 7.77 3.72 -18.80
CA ILE A 199 7.77 2.43 -18.09
C ILE A 199 8.16 2.64 -16.63
N LEU A 200 9.28 3.29 -16.36
CA LEU A 200 9.75 3.60 -15.00
C LEU A 200 8.70 4.39 -14.21
N GLY A 201 8.09 5.40 -14.82
CA GLY A 201 7.03 6.19 -14.20
C GLY A 201 5.78 5.37 -13.89
N SER A 202 5.41 4.44 -14.78
CA SER A 202 4.25 3.56 -14.59
C SER A 202 4.42 2.55 -13.46
N LEU A 203 5.66 2.15 -13.15
CA LEU A 203 5.99 1.26 -12.03
C LEU A 203 5.88 1.98 -10.67
N ASP A 204 5.92 3.32 -10.67
CA ASP A 204 5.91 4.15 -9.46
C ASP A 204 7.02 3.75 -8.46
N ILE A 205 8.27 3.84 -8.91
CA ILE A 205 9.43 3.44 -8.11
C ILE A 205 9.87 4.55 -7.14
N VAL A 206 10.06 4.17 -5.88
CA VAL A 206 10.73 4.99 -4.87
C VAL A 206 11.91 4.20 -4.31
N PHE A 207 13.14 4.65 -4.56
CA PHE A 207 14.32 3.87 -4.21
C PHE A 207 14.49 3.61 -2.72
N GLY A 208 13.97 4.49 -1.86
CA GLY A 208 13.98 4.27 -0.40
C GLY A 208 13.27 3.00 0.03
N GLU A 209 12.31 2.48 -0.76
CA GLU A 209 11.70 1.19 -0.43
C GLU A 209 12.47 -0.03 -0.94
N ILE A 210 13.18 0.12 -2.06
CA ILE A 210 13.83 -0.96 -2.82
C ILE A 210 15.18 -1.34 -2.21
N ASP A 211 15.93 -0.37 -1.68
CA ASP A 211 17.31 -0.53 -1.22
C ASP A 211 17.47 -1.33 0.10
N ARG A 212 16.40 -1.96 0.62
CA ARG A 212 16.31 -2.49 2.00
C ARG A 212 16.35 -4.02 2.12
#